data_AF-A0A7X4K5L4-F1
#
_entry.id   AF-A0A7X4K5L4-F1
#
_cell.length_a   1.000
_cell.length_b   1.000
_cell.length_c   1.000
_cell.angle_alpha   90.00
_cell.angle_beta   90.00
_cell.angle_gamma   90.00
#
_symmetry.space_group_name_H-M   'P 1'
#
loop_
_entity.id
_entity.type
_entity.pdbx_description
1 polymer ?
#
loop_
_entity_poly.entity_id
_entity_poly.type
_entity_poly.pdbx_seq_one_letter_code
_entity_poly.pdbx_strand_id
1 'polypeptide(L)'
;MPKRYPTTEEKREQGQARIMKIATQFPEARFKPLANNMAAGSCKACRAAARKSYIAADVPLMPLDGCPHPDQCVDNYRTIM
;
A
#
# COMPACT_ATOMS: atom_id res chain seq x y z
N MET A 1 19.61 -19.28 8.82
CA MET A 1 18.26 -18.86 9.30
C MET A 1 17.31 -18.94 8.12
N PRO A 2 16.18 -19.66 8.20
CA PRO A 2 15.19 -19.66 7.13
C PRO A 2 14.65 -18.24 6.94
N LYS A 3 14.48 -17.80 5.69
CA LYS A 3 13.85 -16.52 5.38
C LYS A 3 12.38 -16.60 5.80
N ARG A 4 12.00 -15.89 6.88
CA ARG A 4 10.60 -15.71 7.27
C ARG A 4 9.99 -14.62 6.39
N TYR A 5 8.86 -14.91 5.76
CA TYR A 5 8.07 -13.89 5.10
C TYR A 5 7.27 -13.09 6.14
N PRO A 6 7.20 -11.76 6.00
CA PRO A 6 6.41 -10.93 6.91
C PRO A 6 4.92 -11.27 6.79
N THR A 7 4.20 -11.22 7.91
CA THR A 7 2.74 -11.40 7.95
C THR A 7 2.03 -10.20 7.31
N THR A 8 0.75 -10.37 6.96
CA THR A 8 -0.10 -9.29 6.45
C THR A 8 -0.13 -8.09 7.40
N GLU A 9 -0.17 -8.34 8.71
CA GLU A 9 -0.17 -7.28 9.72
C GLU A 9 1.18 -6.55 9.78
N GLU A 10 2.29 -7.28 9.77
CA GLU A 10 3.64 -6.68 9.74
C GLU A 10 3.82 -5.79 8.50
N LYS A 11 3.32 -6.23 7.34
CA LYS A 11 3.36 -5.41 6.12
C LYS A 11 2.46 -4.17 6.21
N ARG A 12 1.28 -4.28 6.81
CA ARG A 12 0.37 -3.15 7.06
C ARG A 12 1.03 -2.09 7.93
N GLU A 13 1.65 -2.51 9.03
CA GLU A 13 2.39 -1.63 9.94
C GLU A 13 3.57 -0.95 9.25
N GLN A 14 4.36 -1.71 8.47
CA GLN A 14 5.47 -1.16 7.68
C GLN A 14 4.99 -0.13 6.66
N GLY A 15 3.88 -0.40 5.97
CA GLY A 15 3.26 0.53 5.04
C GLY A 15 2.84 1.83 5.73
N GLN A 16 2.12 1.72 6.85
CA GLN A 16 1.70 2.87 7.65
C GLN A 16 2.88 3.71 8.14
N ALA A 17 3.90 3.06 8.70
CA ALA A 17 5.10 3.75 9.20
C ALA A 17 5.82 4.52 8.09
N ARG A 18 5.91 3.94 6.88
CA ARG A 18 6.53 4.59 5.72
C ARG A 18 5.73 5.80 5.25
N ILE A 19 4.40 5.70 5.18
CA ILE A 19 3.51 6.81 4.82
C ILE A 19 3.66 7.94 5.84
N MET A 20 3.57 7.63 7.13
CA MET A 20 3.67 8.62 8.20
C MET A 20 5.04 9.31 8.21
N LYS A 21 6.14 8.56 8.03
CA LYS A 21 7.48 9.16 7.93
C LYS A 21 7.56 10.20 6.82
N ILE A 22 7.00 9.89 5.64
CA ILE A 22 7.00 10.82 4.51
C ILE A 22 6.09 12.01 4.79
N ALA A 23 4.90 11.77 5.35
CA ALA A 23 3.94 12.83 5.66
C ALA A 23 4.46 13.81 6.73
N THR A 24 5.24 13.35 7.70
CA THR A 24 5.91 14.21 8.68
C THR A 24 6.93 15.13 8.02
N GLN A 25 7.61 14.66 6.97
CA GLN A 25 8.61 15.44 6.24
C GLN A 25 7.98 16.34 5.16
N PHE A 26 6.87 15.90 4.57
CA PHE A 26 6.16 16.55 3.47
C PHE A 26 4.64 16.46 3.71
N PRO A 27 4.06 17.38 4.50
CA PRO A 27 2.63 17.34 4.85
C PRO A 27 1.68 17.38 3.66
N GLU A 28 2.10 18.01 2.56
CA GLU A 28 1.36 18.13 1.30
C GLU A 28 1.48 16.89 0.39
N ALA A 29 2.35 15.94 0.73
CA ALA A 29 2.58 14.76 -0.08
C ALA A 29 1.31 13.94 -0.27
N ARG A 30 1.04 13.56 -1.52
CA ARG A 30 -0.02 12.62 -1.87
C ARG A 30 0.58 11.26 -2.16
N PHE A 31 -0.20 10.22 -1.87
CA PHE A 31 0.23 8.84 -2.02
C PHE A 31 -0.68 8.15 -3.03
N LYS A 32 -0.07 7.46 -3.98
CA LYS A 32 -0.76 6.68 -5.01
C LYS A 32 -0.41 5.20 -4.84
N PRO A 33 -1.39 4.35 -4.49
CA PRO A 33 -1.23 2.91 -4.48
C PRO A 33 -0.66 2.40 -5.81
N LEU A 34 0.33 1.52 -5.74
CA LEU A 34 0.80 0.82 -6.94
C LEU A 34 -0.02 -0.46 -7.09
N ALA A 35 -0.64 -0.62 -8.26
CA ALA A 35 -1.35 -1.83 -8.61
C ALA A 35 -0.35 -2.97 -8.92
N ASN A 36 0.24 -3.55 -7.89
CA ASN A 36 1.15 -4.70 -7.98
C ASN A 36 0.49 -5.95 -7.38
N ASN A 37 0.64 -7.08 -8.07
CA ASN A 37 0.40 -8.43 -7.54
C ASN A 37 1.47 -9.33 -8.18
N MET A 38 2.29 -9.98 -7.35
CA MET A 38 3.56 -10.59 -7.72
C MET A 38 3.49 -11.89 -8.54
N ALA A 39 2.32 -12.28 -9.08
CA ALA A 39 2.22 -13.46 -9.95
C ALA A 39 1.07 -13.41 -10.96
N ALA A 40 -0.12 -12.93 -10.56
CA ALA A 40 -1.35 -13.01 -11.36
C ALA A 40 -1.81 -11.67 -11.96
N GLY A 41 -1.02 -10.61 -11.79
CA GLY A 41 -1.43 -9.25 -12.17
C GLY A 41 -2.42 -8.61 -11.18
N SER A 42 -2.57 -7.29 -11.26
CA SER A 42 -3.33 -6.52 -10.26
C SER A 42 -4.83 -6.83 -10.30
N CYS A 43 -5.44 -7.03 -9.12
CA CYS A 43 -6.89 -7.26 -9.01
C CYS A 43 -7.68 -5.96 -9.25
N LYS A 44 -9.01 -6.08 -9.39
CA LYS A 44 -9.91 -4.93 -9.62
C LYS A 44 -9.81 -3.88 -8.51
N ALA A 45 -9.76 -4.29 -7.25
CA ALA A 45 -9.64 -3.39 -6.09
C ALA A 45 -8.32 -2.58 -6.14
N CYS A 46 -7.20 -3.25 -6.44
CA CYS A 46 -5.90 -2.59 -6.60
C CYS A 46 -5.88 -1.55 -7.71
N ARG A 47 -6.43 -1.91 -8.88
CA ARG A 47 -6.51 -0.99 -10.02
C ARG A 47 -7.39 0.21 -9.72
N ALA A 48 -8.48 0.01 -8.98
CA ALA A 48 -9.37 1.09 -8.56
C ALA A 48 -8.66 2.04 -7.58
N ALA A 49 -7.97 1.50 -6.57
CA ALA A 49 -7.19 2.30 -5.62
C ALA A 49 -6.06 3.06 -6.32
N ALA A 50 -5.36 2.42 -7.26
CA ALA A 50 -4.27 3.02 -8.03
C ALA A 50 -4.71 4.13 -9.01
N ARG A 51 -6.02 4.36 -9.21
CA ARG A 51 -6.52 5.49 -10.00
C ARG A 51 -6.64 6.78 -9.19
N LYS A 52 -6.58 6.69 -7.86
CA LYS A 52 -6.75 7.82 -6.93
C LYS A 52 -5.41 8.20 -6.29
N SER A 53 -5.35 9.40 -5.73
CA SER A 53 -4.27 9.83 -4.85
C SER A 53 -4.86 10.26 -3.51
N TYR A 54 -4.18 9.88 -2.43
CA TYR A 54 -4.67 9.99 -1.07
C TYR A 54 -3.74 10.88 -0.26
N ILE A 55 -4.28 11.59 0.72
CA ILE A 55 -3.48 12.15 1.81
C ILE A 55 -3.10 11.02 2.78
N ALA A 56 -2.07 11.23 3.58
CA ALA A 56 -1.53 10.20 4.49
C ALA A 56 -2.59 9.53 5.38
N ALA A 57 -3.58 10.30 5.88
CA ALA A 57 -4.65 9.81 6.74
C ALA A 57 -5.66 8.89 6.02
N ASP A 58 -5.84 9.08 4.71
CA ASP A 58 -6.85 8.37 3.91
C ASP A 58 -6.25 7.26 3.05
N VAL A 59 -4.93 7.06 3.09
CA VAL A 59 -4.27 6.03 2.29
C VAL A 59 -4.83 4.67 2.71
N PRO A 60 -5.40 3.91 1.75
CA PRO A 60 -5.89 2.58 2.07
C PRO A 60 -4.68 1.66 2.26
N LEU A 61 -4.54 1.09 3.46
CA LEU A 61 -3.52 0.10 3.79
C LEU A 61 -3.98 -1.30 3.36
N MET A 62 -3.04 -2.23 3.26
CA MET A 62 -3.38 -3.64 3.07
C MET A 62 -4.00 -4.26 4.35
N PRO A 63 -4.91 -5.24 4.21
CA PRO A 63 -5.53 -5.66 2.96
C PRO A 63 -6.52 -4.61 2.44
N LEU A 64 -6.52 -4.37 1.13
CA LEU A 64 -7.52 -3.51 0.51
C LEU A 64 -8.90 -4.14 0.60
N ASP A 65 -9.92 -3.34 0.91
CA ASP A 65 -11.30 -3.81 0.91
C ASP A 65 -11.71 -4.35 -0.47
N GLY A 66 -12.39 -5.50 -0.48
CA GLY A 66 -12.76 -6.24 -1.69
C GLY A 66 -11.58 -6.85 -2.48
N CYS A 67 -10.37 -6.90 -1.91
CA CYS A 67 -9.22 -7.55 -2.54
C CYS A 67 -9.15 -9.04 -2.21
N PRO A 68 -9.13 -9.95 -3.21
CA PRO A 68 -9.01 -11.39 -2.96
C PRO A 68 -7.58 -11.84 -2.59
N HIS A 69 -6.59 -10.94 -2.60
CA HIS A 69 -5.20 -11.25 -2.28
C HIS A 69 -4.71 -10.36 -1.14
N PRO A 70 -5.08 -10.66 0.11
CA PRO A 70 -4.84 -9.77 1.26
C PRO A 70 -3.37 -9.50 1.54
N ASP A 71 -2.47 -10.41 1.12
CA ASP A 71 -1.04 -10.40 1.39
C ASP A 71 -0.16 -10.11 0.15
N GLN A 72 -0.77 -9.94 -1.03
CA GLN A 72 -0.04 -9.79 -2.30
C GLN A 72 -0.32 -8.47 -3.04
N CYS A 73 -1.36 -7.76 -2.62
CA CYS A 73 -1.91 -6.62 -3.32
C CYS A 73 -1.70 -5.31 -2.53
N VAL A 74 -0.98 -4.37 -3.15
CA VAL A 74 -0.65 -3.02 -2.64
C VAL A 74 0.23 -2.99 -1.38
N ASP A 75 1.42 -3.56 -1.50
CA ASP A 75 2.49 -3.37 -0.51
C ASP A 75 3.26 -2.04 -0.72
N ASN A 76 2.95 -1.30 -1.79
CA ASN A 76 3.75 -0.17 -2.22
C ASN A 76 2.92 1.03 -2.69
N TYR A 77 3.41 2.21 -2.31
CA TYR A 77 2.85 3.50 -2.69
C TYR A 77 3.92 4.32 -3.37
N ARG A 78 3.51 5.06 -4.40
CA ARG A 78 4.31 6.14 -4.98
C ARG A 78 3.90 7.46 -4.33
N THR A 79 4.87 8.20 -3.84
CA THR A 79 4.68 9.59 -3.42
C THR A 79 4.57 10.49 -4.65
N ILE A 80 3.61 11.40 -4.61
CA ILE A 80 3.38 12.46 -5.58
C ILE A 80 3.48 13.77 -4.79
N MET A 81 4.43 14.60 -5.18
CA MET A 81 4.62 15.95 -4.67
C MET A 81 4.06 16.93 -5.69
#